data_AF-A0A512BHU2-F1
#
_entry.id   AF-A0A512BHU2-F1
#
_cell.length_a   1.000
_cell.length_b   1.000
_cell.length_c   1.000
_cell.angle_alpha   90.00
_cell.angle_beta   90.00
_cell.angle_gamma   90.00
#
_symmetry.space_group_name_H-M   'P 1'
#
loop_
_entity.id
_entity.type
_entity.pdbx_description
1 polymer ?
#
loop_
_entity_poly.entity_id
_entity_poly.type
_entity_poly.pdbx_seq_one_letter_code
_entity_poly.pdbx_strand_id
1 'polypeptide(L)'
;MHCNFKNFNYQLCFYGEHLLAEHHDKPVAIVESEKTAIIASALMPNFVWLATGGKSGCKWKEYDVHKVLKEKNVLLFPDFGYANRKTGKTCYQYWCECAEVIRKSVPCRISVSRILEDTLPEAERINDLDLVDVFIRRERRSGYAVDNKGKFLFITLEG
;
A
#
# COMPACT_ATOMS: atom_id res chain seq x y z
N MET A 1 -37.76 15.52 15.20
CA MET A 1 -37.29 14.13 15.43
C MET A 1 -35.80 14.18 15.73
N HIS A 2 -35.40 13.96 16.98
CA HIS A 2 -33.99 13.79 17.37
C HIS A 2 -33.67 12.29 17.27
N CYS A 3 -33.06 11.86 16.16
CA CYS A 3 -32.56 10.49 16.04
C CYS A 3 -31.24 10.38 16.80
N ASN A 4 -31.32 9.87 18.03
CA ASN A 4 -30.17 9.63 18.90
C ASN A 4 -29.47 8.31 18.49
N PHE A 5 -28.65 8.34 17.43
CA PHE A 5 -27.84 7.20 17.00
C PHE A 5 -26.64 7.02 17.95
N LYS A 6 -26.89 6.57 19.18
CA LYS A 6 -25.83 6.37 20.19
C LYS A 6 -24.87 5.19 19.91
N ASN A 7 -25.14 4.37 18.89
CA ASN A 7 -24.35 3.17 18.56
C ASN A 7 -24.19 3.00 17.04
N PHE A 8 -23.62 3.99 16.36
CA PHE A 8 -23.17 3.77 14.98
C PHE A 8 -21.79 3.10 15.03
N ASN A 9 -21.74 1.78 14.83
CA ASN A 9 -20.48 1.02 14.73
C ASN A 9 -19.85 1.28 13.35
N TYR A 10 -19.26 2.46 13.18
CA TYR A 10 -18.49 2.77 11.97
C TYR A 10 -17.09 2.17 12.09
N GLN A 11 -16.92 0.96 11.57
CA GLN A 11 -15.59 0.35 11.46
C GLN A 11 -14.98 0.75 10.11
N LEU A 12 -13.86 1.46 10.17
CA LEU A 12 -13.05 1.73 8.99
C LEU A 12 -12.40 0.43 8.51
N CYS A 13 -12.37 0.22 7.20
CA CYS A 13 -11.77 -0.95 6.56
C CYS A 13 -10.93 -0.50 5.36
N PHE A 14 -10.09 -1.40 4.87
CA PHE A 14 -9.38 -1.15 3.62
C PHE A 14 -10.36 -1.26 2.44
N TYR A 15 -10.17 -0.42 1.43
CA TYR A 15 -10.78 -0.71 0.13
C TYR A 15 -10.21 -2.05 -0.38
N GLY A 16 -11.07 -2.92 -0.91
CA GLY A 16 -10.66 -4.25 -1.39
C GLY A 16 -10.49 -5.32 -0.30
N GLU A 17 -10.76 -5.02 0.97
CA GLU A 17 -10.60 -5.97 2.08
C GLU A 17 -11.39 -7.28 1.88
N HIS A 18 -12.55 -7.21 1.23
CA HIS A 18 -13.39 -8.37 0.87
C HIS A 18 -12.65 -9.42 0.02
N LEU A 19 -11.66 -9.01 -0.78
CA LEU A 19 -10.88 -9.92 -1.64
C LEU A 19 -9.90 -10.80 -0.84
N LEU A 20 -9.59 -10.43 0.42
CA LEU A 20 -8.67 -11.20 1.26
C LEU A 20 -9.24 -12.57 1.65
N ALA A 21 -10.57 -12.69 1.71
CA ALA A 21 -11.28 -13.93 2.01
C ALA A 21 -11.34 -14.88 0.79
N GLU A 22 -11.27 -14.34 -0.42
CA GLU A 22 -11.28 -15.15 -1.65
C GLU A 22 -9.87 -15.57 -2.08
N HIS A 23 -8.85 -14.85 -1.65
CA HIS A 23 -7.47 -15.03 -2.07
C HIS A 23 -6.54 -15.20 -0.87
N HIS A 24 -6.53 -16.40 -0.30
CA HIS A 24 -5.74 -16.71 0.89
C HIS A 24 -4.23 -16.71 0.65
N ASP A 25 -3.78 -17.19 -0.52
CA ASP A 25 -2.37 -17.43 -0.83
C ASP A 25 -1.69 -16.25 -1.55
N LYS A 26 -2.47 -15.27 -2.03
CA LYS A 26 -1.93 -14.14 -2.76
C LYS A 26 -1.28 -13.11 -1.81
N PRO A 27 -0.14 -12.52 -2.19
CA PRO A 27 0.41 -11.37 -1.48
C PRO A 27 -0.54 -10.16 -1.55
N VAL A 28 -0.50 -9.34 -0.52
CA VAL A 28 -1.32 -8.13 -0.38
C VAL A 28 -0.48 -6.91 -0.71
N ALA A 29 -0.93 -6.09 -1.65
CA ALA A 29 -0.36 -4.79 -1.97
C ALA A 29 -1.26 -3.69 -1.42
N ILE A 30 -0.72 -2.72 -0.68
CA ILE A 30 -1.49 -1.61 -0.12
C ILE A 30 -1.01 -0.29 -0.71
N VAL A 31 -1.93 0.49 -1.28
CA VAL A 31 -1.68 1.81 -1.90
C VAL A 31 -2.47 2.90 -1.19
N GLU A 32 -2.15 4.16 -1.49
CA GLU A 32 -2.81 5.31 -0.88
C GLU A 32 -4.26 5.50 -1.39
N SER A 33 -4.48 5.44 -2.70
CA SER A 33 -5.77 5.75 -3.34
C SER A 33 -6.46 4.54 -3.99
N GLU A 34 -7.78 4.54 -3.98
CA GLU A 34 -8.62 3.50 -4.58
C GLU A 34 -8.43 3.43 -6.10
N LYS A 35 -8.27 4.59 -6.75
CA LYS A 35 -7.95 4.69 -8.18
C LYS A 35 -6.71 3.88 -8.53
N THR A 36 -5.64 4.05 -7.76
CA THR A 36 -4.39 3.32 -7.95
C THR A 36 -4.58 1.82 -7.71
N ALA A 37 -5.35 1.42 -6.69
CA ALA A 37 -5.63 0.00 -6.42
C ALA A 37 -6.36 -0.67 -7.58
N ILE A 38 -7.37 0.01 -8.16
CA ILE A 38 -8.13 -0.50 -9.30
C ILE A 38 -7.21 -0.69 -10.51
N ILE A 39 -6.45 0.34 -10.89
CA ILE A 39 -5.57 0.24 -12.06
C ILE A 39 -4.48 -0.81 -11.84
N ALA A 40 -3.84 -0.81 -10.67
CA ALA A 40 -2.80 -1.77 -10.34
C ALA A 40 -3.31 -3.22 -10.28
N SER A 41 -4.57 -3.44 -9.92
CA SER A 41 -5.18 -4.78 -9.97
C SER A 41 -5.32 -5.32 -11.40
N ALA A 42 -5.50 -4.45 -12.39
CA ALA A 42 -5.49 -4.83 -13.80
C ALA A 42 -4.08 -5.12 -14.31
N LEU A 43 -3.07 -4.34 -13.88
CA LEU A 43 -1.67 -4.52 -14.30
C LEU A 43 -0.98 -5.72 -13.60
N MET A 44 -1.32 -5.96 -12.33
CA MET A 44 -0.69 -6.97 -11.49
C MET A 44 -1.75 -7.81 -10.74
N PRO A 45 -2.43 -8.73 -11.45
CA PRO A 45 -3.51 -9.55 -10.88
C PRO A 45 -3.03 -10.62 -9.88
N ASN A 46 -1.71 -10.80 -9.77
CA ASN A 46 -1.08 -11.73 -8.82
C ASN A 46 -1.10 -11.22 -7.37
N PHE A 47 -1.48 -9.96 -7.15
CA PHE A 47 -1.61 -9.34 -5.83
C PHE A 47 -3.07 -9.06 -5.52
N VAL A 48 -3.40 -9.09 -4.22
CA VAL A 48 -4.63 -8.48 -3.71
C VAL A 48 -4.34 -7.02 -3.42
N TRP A 49 -4.99 -6.11 -4.14
CA TRP A 49 -4.78 -4.68 -4.01
C TRP A 49 -5.76 -4.08 -3.01
N LEU A 50 -5.22 -3.44 -1.98
CA LEU A 50 -5.95 -2.70 -0.98
C LEU A 50 -5.61 -1.21 -1.07
N ALA A 51 -6.54 -0.34 -0.68
CA ALA A 51 -6.25 1.09 -0.54
C ALA A 51 -6.56 1.60 0.87
N THR A 52 -5.74 2.53 1.35
CA THR A 52 -5.95 3.19 2.65
C THR A 52 -6.96 4.33 2.59
N GLY A 53 -7.24 4.89 1.40
CA GLY A 53 -8.08 6.08 1.25
C GLY A 53 -7.37 7.38 1.68
N GLY A 54 -6.08 7.49 1.36
CA GLY A 54 -5.19 8.60 1.75
C GLY A 54 -4.10 8.21 2.76
N LYS A 55 -3.10 9.08 2.94
CA LYS A 55 -1.88 8.84 3.75
C LYS A 55 -2.13 8.25 5.13
N SER A 56 -3.21 8.69 5.79
CA SER A 56 -3.65 8.16 7.10
C SER A 56 -5.10 7.66 7.08
N GLY A 57 -5.67 7.42 5.89
CA GLY A 57 -7.11 7.35 5.60
C GLY A 57 -7.94 6.52 6.59
N CYS A 58 -8.17 5.24 6.30
CA CYS A 58 -8.95 4.30 7.12
C CYS A 58 -8.36 4.02 8.52
N LYS A 59 -7.45 4.88 9.02
CA LYS A 59 -6.74 4.71 10.28
C LYS A 59 -6.10 3.34 10.41
N TRP A 60 -5.51 2.86 9.33
CA TRP A 60 -4.88 1.55 9.20
C TRP A 60 -3.79 1.19 10.24
N LYS A 61 -3.37 2.14 11.08
CA LYS A 61 -2.55 1.88 12.27
C LYS A 61 -3.34 1.28 13.45
N GLU A 62 -4.66 1.44 13.47
CA GLU A 62 -5.54 0.89 14.51
C GLU A 62 -5.68 -0.62 14.33
N TYR A 63 -5.62 -1.36 15.43
CA TYR A 63 -5.65 -2.83 15.43
C TYR A 63 -6.88 -3.41 14.73
N ASP A 64 -8.05 -2.79 14.95
CA ASP A 64 -9.29 -3.25 14.33
C ASP A 64 -9.31 -3.17 12.80
N VAL A 65 -8.42 -2.37 12.22
CA VAL A 65 -8.27 -2.23 10.77
C VAL A 65 -7.20 -3.18 10.26
N HIS A 66 -6.00 -3.21 10.86
CA HIS A 66 -4.90 -4.04 10.34
C HIS A 66 -4.91 -5.50 10.81
N LYS A 67 -5.83 -5.92 11.70
CA LYS A 67 -5.96 -7.33 12.10
C LYS A 67 -6.18 -8.29 10.94
N VAL A 68 -6.79 -7.81 9.85
CA VAL A 68 -7.03 -8.59 8.63
C VAL A 68 -5.75 -8.95 7.87
N LEU A 69 -4.63 -8.30 8.18
CA LEU A 69 -3.32 -8.55 7.58
C LEU A 69 -2.54 -9.67 8.28
N LYS A 70 -3.11 -10.27 9.34
CA LYS A 70 -2.49 -11.37 10.08
C LYS A 70 -2.13 -12.52 9.11
N GLU A 71 -0.91 -13.04 9.25
CA GLU A 71 -0.34 -14.14 8.46
C GLU A 71 -0.23 -13.85 6.95
N LYS A 72 -0.41 -12.60 6.52
CA LYS A 72 -0.25 -12.18 5.12
C LYS A 72 1.15 -11.63 4.83
N ASN A 73 1.55 -11.77 3.58
CA ASN A 73 2.69 -11.07 2.99
C ASN A 73 2.20 -9.73 2.43
N VAL A 74 2.57 -8.63 3.08
CA VAL A 74 2.07 -7.29 2.78
C VAL A 74 3.20 -6.43 2.19
N LEU A 75 2.95 -5.85 1.02
CA LEU A 75 3.80 -4.83 0.41
C LEU A 75 3.07 -3.50 0.41
N LEU A 76 3.64 -2.53 1.11
CA LEU A 76 3.14 -1.17 1.13
C LEU A 76 3.77 -0.36 -0.01
N PHE A 77 2.94 0.36 -0.74
CA PHE A 77 3.33 1.29 -1.79
C PHE A 77 2.92 2.71 -1.36
N PRO A 78 3.78 3.41 -0.59
CA PRO A 78 3.52 4.79 -0.23
C PRO A 78 3.53 5.63 -1.51
N ASP A 79 2.65 6.63 -1.56
CA ASP A 79 2.66 7.58 -2.66
C ASP A 79 3.89 8.49 -2.59
N PHE A 80 4.22 9.13 -3.72
CA PHE A 80 5.25 10.15 -3.73
C PHE A 80 4.75 11.34 -2.92
N GLY A 81 5.55 11.78 -1.96
CA GLY A 81 5.16 12.90 -1.12
C GLY A 81 6.34 13.60 -0.53
N TYR A 82 6.38 14.92 -0.75
CA TYR A 82 7.35 15.81 -0.14
C TYR A 82 7.38 15.65 1.38
N ALA A 83 8.56 15.89 1.94
CA ALA A 83 8.72 15.96 3.39
C ALA A 83 7.69 16.93 3.96
N ASN A 84 6.88 16.44 4.89
CA ASN A 84 5.85 17.26 5.52
C ASN A 84 6.52 18.43 6.24
N ARG A 85 6.11 19.67 5.94
CA ARG A 85 6.73 20.89 6.52
C ARG A 85 6.72 20.96 8.05
N LYS A 86 5.79 20.25 8.71
CA LYS A 86 5.67 20.23 10.17
C LYS A 86 6.47 19.11 10.81
N THR A 87 6.56 17.95 10.18
CA THR A 87 7.23 16.77 10.77
C THR A 87 8.60 16.48 10.17
N GLY A 88 8.94 17.09 9.04
CA GLY A 88 10.17 16.83 8.26
C GLY A 88 10.19 15.45 7.59
N LYS A 89 9.11 14.65 7.67
CA LYS A 89 9.09 13.26 7.21
C LYS A 89 8.43 13.11 5.84
N THR A 90 9.03 12.30 4.97
CA THR A 90 8.40 11.90 3.69
C THR A 90 7.25 10.92 3.90
N CYS A 91 6.42 10.72 2.88
CA CYS A 91 5.39 9.68 2.91
C CYS A 91 6.00 8.29 3.13
N TYR A 92 7.11 7.97 2.45
CA TYR A 92 7.85 6.73 2.64
C TYR A 92 8.26 6.50 4.10
N GLN A 93 8.87 7.51 4.75
CA GLN A 93 9.30 7.39 6.15
C GLN A 93 8.12 7.19 7.10
N TYR A 94 7.02 7.92 6.89
CA TYR A 94 5.80 7.74 7.68
C TYR A 94 5.23 6.32 7.55
N TRP A 95 5.19 5.78 6.34
CA TRP A 95 4.69 4.43 6.09
C TRP A 95 5.62 3.35 6.65
N CYS A 96 6.93 3.57 6.67
CA CYS A 96 7.87 2.69 7.38
C CYS A 96 7.56 2.62 8.88
N GLU A 97 7.30 3.75 9.52
CA GLU A 97 6.92 3.78 10.95
C GLU A 97 5.61 3.03 11.18
N CYS A 98 4.61 3.22 10.31
CA CYS A 98 3.35 2.49 10.38
C CYS A 98 3.55 0.98 10.21
N ALA A 99 4.43 0.57 9.27
CA ALA A 99 4.75 -0.83 9.06
C ALA A 99 5.37 -1.48 10.29
N GLU A 100 6.27 -0.79 11.00
CA GLU A 100 6.83 -1.29 12.26
C GLU A 100 5.79 -1.43 13.36
N VAL A 101 4.81 -0.52 13.44
CA VAL A 101 3.68 -0.63 14.37
C VAL A 101 2.87 -1.90 14.07
N ILE A 102 2.49 -2.11 12.81
CA ILE A 102 1.70 -3.28 12.40
C ILE A 102 2.48 -4.57 12.64
N ARG A 103 3.78 -4.62 12.34
CA ARG A 103 4.64 -5.78 12.57
C ARG A 103 4.70 -6.18 14.05
N LYS A 104 4.64 -5.20 14.96
CA LYS A 104 4.62 -5.45 16.41
C LYS A 104 3.23 -5.90 16.89
N SER A 105 2.17 -5.44 16.25
CA SER A 105 0.79 -5.72 16.66
C SER A 105 0.26 -7.05 16.15
N VAL A 106 0.63 -7.45 14.92
CA VAL A 106 0.15 -8.70 14.30
C VAL A 106 1.31 -9.45 13.63
N PRO A 107 1.32 -10.80 13.72
CA PRO A 107 2.30 -11.60 13.00
C PRO A 107 1.99 -11.53 11.51
N CYS A 108 2.67 -10.64 10.80
CA CYS A 108 2.57 -10.47 9.36
C CYS A 108 3.95 -10.12 8.79
N ARG A 109 4.15 -10.40 7.50
CA ARG A 109 5.38 -10.02 6.80
C ARG A 109 5.11 -8.76 6.01
N ILE A 110 5.42 -7.61 6.61
CA ILE A 110 5.22 -6.30 5.98
C ILE A 110 6.52 -5.71 5.47
N SER A 111 6.51 -5.17 4.25
CA SER A 111 7.62 -4.45 3.61
C SER A 111 7.12 -3.16 2.99
N VAL A 112 7.97 -2.14 2.90
CA VAL A 112 7.63 -0.85 2.25
C VAL A 112 8.45 -0.71 0.97
N SER A 113 7.76 -0.47 -0.13
CA SER A 113 8.37 -0.27 -1.44
C SER A 113 9.04 1.11 -1.51
N ARG A 114 10.27 1.14 -2.02
CA ARG A 114 11.03 2.36 -2.33
C ARG A 114 10.90 2.80 -3.78
N ILE A 115 10.04 2.14 -4.57
CA ILE A 115 10.02 2.35 -6.02
C ILE A 115 9.88 3.83 -6.40
N LEU A 116 9.01 4.59 -5.76
CA LEU A 116 8.84 6.01 -6.10
C LEU A 116 10.05 6.87 -5.70
N GLU A 117 10.66 6.60 -4.53
CA GLU A 117 11.87 7.30 -4.08
C GLU A 117 13.06 7.03 -5.00
N ASP A 118 13.21 5.78 -5.47
CA ASP A 118 14.32 5.36 -6.33
C ASP A 118 14.10 5.71 -7.82
N THR A 119 12.85 5.90 -8.26
CA THR A 119 12.51 6.14 -9.67
C THR A 119 12.37 7.61 -10.02
N LEU A 120 11.93 8.46 -9.09
CA LEU A 120 11.63 9.86 -9.38
C LEU A 120 12.87 10.73 -9.08
N PRO A 121 13.65 11.14 -10.10
CA PRO A 121 14.67 12.16 -9.93
C PRO A 121 14.03 13.48 -9.48
N GLU A 122 14.81 14.32 -8.81
CA GLU A 122 14.30 15.50 -8.09
C GLU A 122 13.47 16.47 -8.95
N ALA A 123 13.72 16.50 -10.26
CA ALA A 123 12.99 17.29 -11.25
C ALA A 123 11.59 16.72 -11.61
N GLU A 124 11.41 15.39 -11.62
CA GLU A 124 10.12 14.76 -11.94
C GLU A 124 9.18 14.72 -10.72
N ARG A 125 9.72 14.95 -9.52
CA ARG A 125 8.95 15.12 -8.27
C ARG A 125 7.92 16.25 -8.33
N ILE A 126 8.12 17.21 -9.24
CA ILE A 126 7.27 18.38 -9.45
C ILE A 126 5.96 18.04 -10.18
N ASN A 127 5.94 16.95 -10.94
CA ASN A 127 4.81 16.61 -11.82
C ASN A 127 3.73 15.74 -11.16
N ASP A 128 3.81 15.51 -9.84
CA ASP A 128 2.82 14.72 -9.09
C ASP A 128 2.54 13.36 -9.75
N LEU A 129 3.61 12.68 -10.18
CA LEU A 129 3.53 11.37 -10.85
C LEU A 129 3.00 10.32 -9.87
N ASP A 130 1.86 9.72 -10.23
CA ASP A 130 1.21 8.67 -9.44
C ASP A 130 2.00 7.34 -9.58
N LEU A 131 1.84 6.45 -8.60
CA LEU A 131 2.39 5.09 -8.65
C LEU A 131 2.06 4.34 -9.95
N VAL A 132 0.86 4.58 -10.48
CA VAL A 132 0.39 3.98 -11.74
C VAL A 132 1.23 4.43 -12.93
N ASP A 133 1.62 5.70 -13.00
CA ASP A 133 2.43 6.22 -14.10
C ASP A 133 3.81 5.55 -14.12
N VAL A 134 4.38 5.34 -12.93
CA VAL A 134 5.64 4.61 -12.76
C VAL A 134 5.49 3.15 -13.17
N PHE A 135 4.37 2.50 -12.82
CA PHE A 135 4.09 1.13 -13.25
C PHE A 135 3.97 1.03 -14.77
N ILE A 136 3.14 1.86 -15.41
CA ILE A 136 2.95 1.86 -16.88
C ILE A 136 4.27 2.12 -17.61
N ARG A 137 5.08 3.06 -17.11
CA ARG A 137 6.39 3.38 -17.71
C ARG A 137 7.39 2.22 -17.60
N ARG A 138 7.28 1.40 -16.55
CA ARG A 138 8.16 0.25 -16.28
C ARG A 138 7.67 -1.07 -16.85
N GLU A 139 6.36 -1.26 -17.07
CA GLU A 139 5.78 -2.50 -17.60
C GLU A 139 6.27 -2.83 -19.02
N ARG A 140 6.78 -1.83 -19.76
CA ARG A 140 7.54 -2.08 -20.99
C ARG A 140 8.85 -2.87 -20.80
N ARG A 141 9.34 -3.08 -19.55
CA ARG A 141 10.66 -3.69 -19.25
C ARG A 141 10.76 -4.49 -17.93
N SER A 142 9.74 -4.62 -17.08
CA SER A 142 9.93 -5.21 -15.72
C SER A 142 8.64 -5.74 -15.06
N GLY A 143 8.78 -6.69 -14.13
CA GLY A 143 7.71 -7.22 -13.27
C GLY A 143 8.14 -7.38 -11.80
N TYR A 144 7.20 -7.78 -10.94
CA TYR A 144 7.46 -8.12 -9.53
C TYR A 144 7.35 -9.63 -9.32
N ALA A 145 8.38 -10.24 -8.74
CA ALA A 145 8.33 -11.61 -8.24
C ALA A 145 8.32 -11.62 -6.71
N VAL A 146 7.77 -12.69 -6.16
CA VAL A 146 7.92 -13.02 -4.74
C VAL A 146 8.95 -14.13 -4.66
N ASP A 147 10.04 -13.91 -3.91
CA ASP A 147 11.03 -14.96 -3.68
C ASP A 147 10.47 -16.09 -2.81
N ASN A 148 11.16 -17.24 -2.77
CA ASN A 148 10.77 -18.38 -1.94
C ASN A 148 10.76 -18.09 -0.43
N LYS A 149 11.24 -16.91 -0.02
CA LYS A 149 11.17 -16.43 1.35
C LYS A 149 10.01 -15.46 1.55
N GLY A 150 9.22 -15.06 0.54
CA GLY A 150 8.15 -14.06 0.63
C GLY A 150 8.62 -12.60 0.47
N LYS A 151 9.86 -12.36 0.01
CA LYS A 151 10.41 -11.03 -0.27
C LYS A 151 10.01 -10.64 -1.68
N PHE A 152 9.47 -9.44 -1.83
CA PHE A 152 9.20 -8.87 -3.14
C PHE A 152 10.52 -8.49 -3.81
N LEU A 153 10.83 -9.18 -4.91
CA LEU A 153 11.95 -8.88 -5.78
C LEU A 153 11.41 -8.15 -7.01
N PHE A 154 11.98 -6.98 -7.26
CA PHE A 154 11.79 -6.31 -8.54
C PHE A 154 12.65 -7.06 -9.56
N ILE A 155 12.03 -7.65 -10.59
CA ILE A 155 12.74 -8.30 -11.69
C ILE A 155 12.56 -7.46 -12.95
N THR A 156 13.64 -6.85 -13.39
CA THR A 156 13.76 -6.29 -14.74
C THR A 156 13.82 -7.46 -15.72
N LEU A 157 12.92 -7.50 -16.72
CA LEU A 157 13.11 -8.36 -17.89
C LEU A 157 14.15 -7.65 -18.75
N GLU A 158 15.43 -7.84 -18.42
CA GLU A 158 16.51 -7.50 -19.34
C GLU A 158 16.47 -8.51 -20.48
N GLY A 159 16.23 -8.03 -21.70
CA GLY A 159 16.46 -8.75 -22.94
C GLY A 159 17.82 -8.37 -23.51
#